data_AF-A0A952E870-F1
#
_entry.id   AF-A0A952E870-F1
#
_cell.length_a   1.000
_cell.length_b   1.000
_cell.length_c   1.000
_cell.angle_alpha   90.00
_cell.angle_beta   90.00
_cell.angle_gamma   90.00
#
_symmetry.space_group_name_H-M   'P 1'
#
loop_
_entity.id
_entity.type
_entity.pdbx_description
1 polymer ?
#
loop_
_entity_poly.entity_id
_entity_poly.type
_entity_poly.pdbx_seq_one_letter_code
_entity_poly.pdbx_strand_id
1 'polypeptide(L)'
;DYPLPQGPLYVHFDADILNPDEAPAQNYSAKGGPSSMVLKAVFRRLAQSGQVVAVSLSSWNPKLDKDGKSQKIGLSLLETLINTG
;
A
#
# COMPACT_ATOMS: atom_id res chain seq x y z
N ASP A 1 -11.41 7.46 17.02
CA ASP A 1 -10.03 7.85 16.70
C ASP A 1 -9.09 6.65 16.70
N TYR A 2 -8.19 6.58 15.72
CA TYR A 2 -7.22 5.49 15.56
C TYR A 2 -5.80 6.01 15.85
N PRO A 3 -5.38 6.24 17.10
CA PRO A 3 -4.10 6.89 17.39
C PRO A 3 -2.91 6.12 16.82
N LEU A 4 -1.88 6.84 16.36
CA LEU A 4 -0.61 6.25 15.97
C LEU A 4 0.28 6.09 17.21
N PRO A 5 1.16 5.07 17.25
CA PRO A 5 2.11 4.94 18.34
C PRO A 5 3.13 6.09 18.29
N GLN A 6 3.73 6.37 19.45
CA GLN A 6 4.80 7.36 19.54
C GLN A 6 6.11 6.81 18.95
N GLY A 7 6.90 7.70 18.34
CA GLY A 7 8.22 7.38 17.78
C GLY A 7 8.20 6.96 16.30
N PRO A 8 9.34 6.46 15.78
CA PRO A 8 9.50 6.10 14.36
C PRO A 8 8.63 4.92 13.93
N LEU A 9 8.08 4.99 12.72
CA LEU A 9 7.27 3.95 12.08
C LEU A 9 8.03 3.30 10.93
N TYR A 10 8.08 1.97 10.96
CA TYR A 10 8.39 1.15 9.80
C TYR A 10 7.07 0.60 9.24
N VAL A 11 6.79 0.85 7.97
CA VAL A 11 5.56 0.38 7.31
C VAL A 11 5.90 -0.77 6.36
N HIS A 12 5.39 -1.96 6.67
CA HIS A 12 5.41 -3.08 5.74
C HIS A 12 4.09 -3.09 4.95
N PHE A 13 4.16 -2.78 3.67
CA PHE A 13 3.03 -2.84 2.75
C PHE A 13 3.08 -4.14 1.95
N ASP A 14 2.34 -5.14 2.44
CA ASP A 14 2.04 -6.33 1.66
C ASP A 14 0.93 -6.00 0.63
N ALA A 15 1.25 -6.03 -0.67
CA ALA A 15 0.32 -5.58 -1.70
C ALA A 15 -0.92 -6.47 -1.85
N ASP A 16 -0.93 -7.67 -1.27
CA ASP A 16 -2.07 -8.59 -1.31
C ASP A 16 -3.25 -8.18 -0.43
N ILE A 17 -3.09 -7.16 0.43
CA ILE A 17 -4.20 -6.55 1.16
C ILE A 17 -5.14 -5.76 0.25
N LEU A 18 -4.69 -5.35 -0.94
CA LEU A 18 -5.52 -4.61 -1.90
C LEU A 18 -6.70 -5.45 -2.36
N ASN A 19 -7.82 -4.80 -2.64
CA ASN A 19 -8.92 -5.44 -3.33
C ASN A 19 -8.41 -6.09 -4.64
N PRO A 20 -8.55 -7.40 -4.83
CA PRO A 20 -8.06 -8.10 -6.02
C PRO A 20 -8.76 -7.64 -7.31
N ASP A 21 -9.94 -7.02 -7.24
CA ASP A 21 -10.61 -6.45 -8.41
C ASP A 21 -9.85 -5.21 -8.95
N GLU A 22 -9.11 -4.51 -8.08
CA GLU A 22 -8.28 -3.37 -8.45
C GLU A 22 -6.84 -3.80 -8.79
N ALA A 23 -6.23 -4.67 -7.98
CA ALA A 23 -4.84 -5.13 -8.13
C ALA A 23 -4.74 -6.67 -8.09
N PRO A 24 -5.09 -7.38 -9.20
CA PRO A 24 -5.19 -8.84 -9.20
C PRO A 24 -3.84 -9.57 -9.19
N ALA A 25 -2.72 -8.89 -9.45
CA ALA A 25 -1.43 -9.56 -9.69
C ALA A 25 -0.66 -9.88 -8.39
N GLN A 26 -1.24 -10.76 -7.57
CA GLN A 26 -0.68 -11.21 -6.29
C GLN A 26 -0.72 -12.75 -6.24
N ASN A 27 0.26 -13.38 -5.59
CA ASN A 27 0.28 -14.86 -5.49
C ASN A 27 -0.85 -15.41 -4.61
N TYR A 28 -1.27 -14.64 -3.59
CA TYR A 28 -2.20 -15.06 -2.56
C TYR A 28 -3.34 -14.05 -2.38
N SER A 29 -4.12 -13.82 -3.44
CA SER A 29 -5.22 -12.86 -3.41
C SER A 29 -6.30 -13.23 -2.37
N ALA A 30 -6.60 -12.31 -1.45
CA ALA A 30 -7.69 -12.42 -0.49
C ALA A 30 -8.91 -11.60 -0.93
N LYS A 31 -10.12 -12.16 -0.82
CA LYS A 31 -11.36 -11.41 -1.10
C LYS A 31 -11.64 -10.40 0.01
N GLY A 32 -12.22 -9.26 -0.37
CA GLY A 32 -12.71 -8.25 0.58
C GLY A 32 -11.66 -7.27 1.10
N GLY A 33 -10.49 -7.17 0.44
CA GLY A 33 -9.49 -6.15 0.75
C GLY A 33 -10.01 -4.72 0.52
N PRO A 34 -9.44 -3.70 1.19
CA PRO A 34 -9.73 -2.30 0.92
C PRO A 34 -9.43 -1.89 -0.53
N SER A 35 -10.18 -0.91 -1.03
CA SER A 35 -9.81 -0.25 -2.29
C SER A 35 -8.50 0.54 -2.14
N SER A 36 -7.83 0.75 -3.27
CA SER A 36 -6.68 1.65 -3.40
C SER A 36 -6.98 3.06 -2.89
N MET A 37 -8.21 3.55 -3.03
CA MET A 37 -8.62 4.86 -2.50
C MET A 37 -8.58 4.88 -0.96
N VAL A 38 -9.07 3.83 -0.30
CA VAL A 38 -9.03 3.70 1.16
C VAL A 38 -7.59 3.62 1.64
N LEU A 39 -6.77 2.76 1.01
CA LEU A 39 -5.36 2.65 1.37
C LEU A 39 -4.61 3.96 1.16
N LYS A 40 -4.88 4.71 0.08
CA LYS A 40 -4.30 6.03 -0.16
C LYS A 40 -4.62 7.02 0.95
N ALA A 41 -5.83 6.98 1.52
CA ALA A 41 -6.18 7.82 2.67
C ALA A 41 -5.40 7.42 3.94
N VAL A 42 -5.28 6.13 4.21
CA VAL A 42 -4.47 5.61 5.34
C VAL A 42 -3.00 5.98 5.19
N PHE A 43 -2.43 5.78 4.00
CA PHE A 43 -1.03 6.03 3.70
C PHE A 43 -0.68 7.51 3.78
N ARG A 44 -1.57 8.38 3.31
CA ARG A 44 -1.42 9.84 3.49
C ARG A 44 -1.42 10.23 4.96
N ARG A 45 -2.28 9.63 5.80
CA ARG A 45 -2.28 9.87 7.25
C ARG A 45 -0.97 9.42 7.90
N LEU A 46 -0.45 8.26 7.49
CA LEU A 46 0.86 7.77 7.96
C LEU A 46 1.98 8.72 7.53
N ALA A 47 2.03 9.13 6.27
CA ALA A 47 3.04 10.07 5.76
C ALA A 47 2.98 11.42 6.51
N GLN A 48 1.78 11.99 6.68
CA GLN A 48 1.55 13.26 7.39
C GLN A 48 1.92 13.23 8.88
N SER A 49 2.07 12.04 9.48
CA SER A 49 2.55 11.95 10.86
C SER A 49 4.01 12.41 11.01
N GLY A 50 4.79 12.40 9.92
CA GLY A 50 6.24 12.65 9.96
C GLY A 50 7.02 11.54 10.69
N GLN A 51 6.38 10.44 11.06
CA GLN A 51 7.00 9.35 11.82
C GLN A 51 7.53 8.22 10.94
N VAL A 52 7.12 8.12 9.66
CA VAL A 52 7.54 7.03 8.76
C VAL A 52 9.01 7.20 8.38
N VAL A 53 9.85 6.27 8.85
CA VAL A 53 11.30 6.29 8.60
C VAL A 53 11.76 5.24 7.58
N ALA A 54 10.94 4.24 7.30
CA ALA A 54 11.21 3.21 6.32
C ALA A 54 9.92 2.52 5.85
N VAL A 55 9.93 2.05 4.60
CA VAL A 55 8.84 1.32 3.97
C VAL A 55 9.38 0.10 3.25
N SER A 56 8.67 -1.03 3.32
CA SER A 56 8.84 -2.15 2.38
C SER A 56 7.55 -2.39 1.60
N LEU A 57 7.70 -2.80 0.35
CA LEU A 57 6.62 -3.20 -0.55
C LEU A 57 6.88 -4.63 -1.04
N SER A 58 5.90 -5.52 -0.90
CA SER A 58 6.03 -6.93 -1.28
C SER A 58 4.83 -7.46 -2.09
N SER A 59 4.90 -8.75 -2.43
CA SER A 59 3.82 -9.59 -2.97
C SER A 59 3.34 -9.35 -4.41
N TRP A 60 3.75 -8.25 -5.04
CA TRP A 60 3.51 -8.06 -6.48
C TRP A 60 4.14 -9.19 -7.30
N ASN A 61 3.30 -9.88 -8.10
CA ASN A 61 3.76 -10.90 -9.04
C ASN A 61 3.69 -10.38 -10.49
N PRO A 62 4.83 -10.04 -11.12
CA PRO A 62 4.85 -9.52 -12.49
C PRO A 62 4.32 -10.52 -13.53
N LYS A 63 4.33 -11.84 -13.25
CA LYS A 63 3.78 -12.85 -14.17
C LYS A 63 2.24 -12.79 -14.27
N LEU A 64 1.59 -12.22 -13.25
CA LEU A 64 0.14 -12.07 -13.21
C LEU A 64 -0.32 -10.67 -13.66
N ASP A 65 0.60 -9.71 -13.80
CA ASP A 65 0.30 -8.30 -14.04
C ASP A 65 0.39 -7.90 -15.51
N LYS A 66 -0.36 -8.58 -16.39
CA LYS A 66 -0.21 -8.47 -17.85
C LYS A 66 -0.40 -7.04 -18.40
N ASP A 67 -1.20 -6.22 -17.74
CA ASP A 67 -1.48 -4.83 -18.12
C ASP A 67 -0.72 -3.79 -17.26
N GLY A 68 0.10 -4.27 -16.31
CA GLY A 68 0.84 -3.46 -15.34
C GLY A 68 -0.06 -2.67 -14.38
N LYS A 69 -1.35 -3.00 -14.27
CA LYS A 69 -2.30 -2.26 -13.43
C LYS A 69 -1.93 -2.38 -11.95
N SER A 70 -1.58 -3.57 -11.49
CA SER A 70 -1.26 -3.82 -10.07
C SER A 70 0.03 -3.11 -9.67
N GLN A 71 1.04 -3.13 -10.55
CA GLN A 71 2.28 -2.38 -10.40
C GLN A 71 2.00 -0.89 -10.26
N LYS A 72 1.21 -0.30 -11.17
CA LYS A 72 0.88 1.14 -11.14
C LYS A 72 0.18 1.54 -9.85
N ILE A 73 -0.79 0.73 -9.39
CA ILE A 73 -1.51 0.98 -8.14
C ILE A 73 -0.55 0.87 -6.94
N GLY A 74 0.24 -0.21 -6.87
CA GLY A 74 1.18 -0.44 -5.78
C GLY A 74 2.23 0.68 -5.67
N LEU A 75 2.80 1.11 -6.80
CA LEU A 75 3.76 2.22 -6.83
C LEU A 75 3.13 3.56 -6.47
N SER A 76 1.91 3.85 -6.94
CA SER A 76 1.21 5.09 -6.57
C SER A 76 0.88 5.17 -5.06
N LEU A 77 0.59 4.01 -4.45
CA LEU A 77 0.40 3.91 -3.01
C LEU A 77 1.73 4.06 -2.25
N LEU A 78 2.80 3.44 -2.74
CA LEU A 78 4.15 3.64 -2.18
C LEU A 78 4.57 5.10 -2.24
N GLU A 79 4.36 5.78 -3.37
CA GLU A 79 4.59 7.22 -3.53
C GLU A 79 3.82 8.03 -2.48
N THR A 80 2.58 7.65 -2.18
CA THR A 80 1.78 8.31 -1.14
C THR A 80 2.37 8.11 0.26
N LEU A 81 3.00 6.96 0.55
CA LEU A 81 3.65 6.69 1.84
C LEU A 81 4.95 7.46 2.03
N ILE A 82 5.74 7.59 0.96
CA ILE A 82 7.09 8.18 1.04
C ILE A 82 7.11 9.68 0.76
N ASN A 83 6.06 10.22 0.15
CA ASN A 83 5.96 11.64 -0.15
C ASN A 83 5.26 12.38 0.99
N THR A 84 6.04 13.16 1.72
CA THR A 84 5.59 13.95 2.89
C THR A 84 5.09 15.34 2.51
N GLY A 85 4.58 15.52 1.29
CA GLY A 85 4.07 16.81 0.78
C GLY A 85 3.07 17.48 1.73
#